data_AF-A0A382EG38-F1
#
_entry.id   AF-A0A382EG38-F1
#
_cell.length_a   1.000
_cell.length_b   1.000
_cell.length_c   1.000
_cell.angle_alpha   90.00
_cell.angle_beta   90.00
_cell.angle_gamma   90.00
#
_symmetry.space_group_name_H-M   'P 1'
#
loop_
_entity.id
_entity.type
_entity.pdbx_description
1 polymer ?
#
loop_
_entity_poly.entity_id
_entity_poly.type
_entity_poly.pdbx_seq_one_letter_code
_entity_poly.pdbx_strand_id
1 'polypeptide(L)'
;VAYMPTPRLKSIFLTLPLPFTVVALSVGLPMDAANVLSMALLFGYIHTIRWLHDRLHVPIVAAIGLGLGGYSVAGWLAAGVAPSGDGPFWMATTVALVTGGYLLRHNAPRAERAHRTQLPVWQKLPVVCLVVSLLILLKSELGGFAALFPLVSVVGAYETRHSLWTMSLTIPMLMLTMVPLMAVAYATQSWLGLGGGLLAGWAVFLVIYLPLTRWQWRRWPPPLAAVLLIALLPAVASADPLHAIGIHGDVKYGPDFTHFEYTNPDAPKGGEARLAVVGTFDSLNPFILKGVSAAGTTMIYTRLCSKAQDEPLSEYGHLAHSMDLAPDRSSITFFLRPEARWH
;
A
#
# COMPACT_ATOMS: atom_id res chain seq x y z
N VAL A 1 -3.89 5.52 4.64
CA VAL A 1 -2.75 4.60 4.37
C VAL A 1 -3.19 3.14 4.28
N ALA A 2 -3.83 2.56 5.30
CA ALA A 2 -4.10 1.12 5.38
C ALA A 2 -4.95 0.51 4.24
N TYR A 3 -5.92 1.26 3.69
CA TYR A 3 -6.85 0.75 2.67
C TYR A 3 -6.41 0.96 1.23
N MET A 4 -5.26 1.62 1.01
CA MET A 4 -4.77 1.92 -0.34
C MET A 4 -4.23 0.65 -1.01
N PRO A 5 -4.58 0.40 -2.29
CA PRO A 5 -4.27 -0.86 -2.96
C PRO A 5 -2.79 -0.99 -3.34
N THR A 6 -2.09 0.12 -3.60
CA THR A 6 -0.70 0.10 -4.09
C THR A 6 0.28 0.73 -3.10
N PRO A 7 1.50 0.19 -2.96
CA PRO A 7 2.57 0.81 -2.15
C PRO A 7 2.87 2.26 -2.53
N ARG A 8 2.69 2.63 -3.82
CA ARG A 8 2.87 4.00 -4.33
C ARG A 8 1.87 4.99 -3.74
N LEU A 9 0.60 4.60 -3.62
CA LEU A 9 -0.40 5.45 -2.98
C LEU A 9 -0.16 5.54 -1.48
N LYS A 10 0.28 4.45 -0.84
CA LYS A 10 0.65 4.45 0.57
C LYS A 10 1.78 5.44 0.86
N SER A 11 2.82 5.48 0.02
CA SER A 11 3.95 6.41 0.22
C SER A 11 3.51 7.87 0.14
N ILE A 12 2.61 8.25 -0.77
CA ILE A 12 2.08 9.62 -0.86
C ILE A 12 1.49 10.09 0.47
N PHE A 13 0.62 9.27 1.06
CA PHE A 13 -0.05 9.66 2.31
C PHE A 13 0.91 9.69 3.50
N LEU A 14 1.95 8.85 3.49
CA LEU A 14 2.99 8.83 4.52
C LEU A 14 3.91 10.05 4.45
N THR A 15 4.04 10.69 3.28
CA THR A 15 4.89 11.88 3.08
C THR A 15 4.18 13.22 3.33
N LEU A 16 2.87 13.23 3.53
CA LEU A 16 2.14 14.49 3.72
C LEU A 16 2.53 15.16 5.06
N PRO A 17 2.79 16.48 5.09
CA PRO A 17 3.21 17.20 6.30
C PRO A 17 2.10 17.36 7.35
N LEU A 18 0.89 16.83 7.15
CA LEU A 18 -0.26 17.11 8.02
C LEU A 18 0.01 16.80 9.51
N PRO A 19 0.54 15.62 9.88
CA PRO A 19 0.84 15.34 11.29
C PRO A 19 1.88 16.31 11.83
N PHE A 20 2.91 16.62 11.04
CA PHE A 20 3.95 17.57 11.40
C PHE A 20 3.38 18.97 11.66
N THR A 21 2.57 19.50 10.75
CA THR A 21 1.95 20.83 10.87
C THR A 21 1.07 20.92 12.10
N VAL A 22 0.25 19.90 12.37
CA VAL A 22 -0.61 19.87 13.56
C VAL A 22 0.22 19.85 14.83
N VAL A 23 1.26 19.01 14.90
CA VAL A 23 2.08 18.91 16.11
C VAL A 23 2.91 20.18 16.33
N ALA A 24 3.53 20.72 15.28
CA ALA A 24 4.26 21.98 15.35
C ALA A 24 3.39 23.13 15.91
N LEU A 25 2.16 23.27 15.40
CA LEU A 25 1.19 24.24 15.93
C LEU A 25 0.76 23.93 17.37
N SER A 26 0.62 22.65 17.74
CA SER A 26 0.22 22.23 19.09
C SER A 26 1.30 22.38 20.16
N VAL A 27 2.56 22.39 19.74
CA VAL A 27 3.73 22.66 20.58
C VAL A 27 3.91 24.16 20.72
N GLY A 28 3.67 24.93 19.65
CA GLY A 28 3.65 26.40 19.68
C GLY A 28 5.03 27.05 19.83
N LEU A 29 6.11 26.26 19.78
CA LEU A 29 7.48 26.77 19.77
C LEU A 29 7.90 27.19 18.35
N PRO A 30 8.78 28.20 18.21
CA PRO A 30 9.33 28.57 16.93
C PRO A 30 10.08 27.40 16.30
N MET A 31 10.12 27.36 14.97
CA MET A 31 10.95 26.40 14.26
C MET A 31 12.42 26.63 14.60
N ASP A 32 13.16 25.55 14.80
CA ASP A 32 14.58 25.57 15.18
C ASP A 32 15.35 24.37 14.61
N ALA A 33 16.62 24.25 15.01
CA ALA A 33 17.48 23.15 14.57
C ALA A 33 17.02 21.79 15.08
N ALA A 34 16.34 21.72 16.24
CA ALA A 34 15.83 20.47 16.78
C ALA A 34 14.75 19.87 15.88
N ASN A 35 13.89 20.71 15.28
CA ASN A 35 12.95 20.23 14.28
C ASN A 35 13.71 19.57 13.10
N VAL A 36 14.77 20.18 12.57
CA VAL A 36 15.51 19.61 11.44
C VAL A 36 16.24 18.32 11.84
N LEU A 37 16.87 18.30 13.01
CA LEU A 37 17.57 17.13 13.55
C LEU A 37 16.65 15.93 13.79
N SER A 38 15.36 16.17 14.05
CA SER A 38 14.38 15.11 14.22
C SER A 38 14.18 14.25 12.95
N MET A 39 14.55 14.76 11.76
CA MET A 39 14.63 13.92 10.54
C MET A 39 15.67 12.80 10.65
N ALA A 40 16.80 13.06 11.30
CA ALA A 40 17.82 12.03 11.54
C ALA A 40 17.32 10.98 12.55
N LEU A 41 16.59 11.41 13.58
CA LEU A 41 15.96 10.49 14.53
C LEU A 41 14.88 9.64 13.85
N LEU A 42 14.06 10.23 12.98
CA LEU A 42 13.04 9.51 12.24
C LEU A 42 13.66 8.49 11.27
N PHE A 43 14.77 8.85 10.63
CA PHE A 43 15.57 7.93 9.82
C PHE A 43 16.07 6.74 10.66
N GLY A 44 16.66 7.03 11.83
CA GLY A 44 17.13 6.02 12.78
C GLY A 44 16.01 5.11 13.27
N TYR A 45 14.83 5.66 13.57
CA TYR A 45 13.64 4.92 13.97
C TYR A 45 13.23 3.86 12.92
N ILE A 46 13.09 4.24 11.64
CA ILE A 46 12.69 3.29 10.59
C ILE A 46 13.79 2.25 10.34
N HIS A 47 15.06 2.66 10.36
CA HIS A 47 16.19 1.74 10.18
C HIS A 47 16.31 0.73 11.32
N THR A 48 16.03 1.17 12.55
CA THR A 48 16.02 0.30 13.72
C THR A 48 14.93 -0.75 13.59
N ILE A 49 13.70 -0.36 13.22
CA ILE A 49 12.60 -1.32 13.00
C ILE A 49 12.99 -2.35 11.94
N ARG A 50 13.49 -1.88 10.79
CA ARG A 50 13.89 -2.74 9.68
C ARG A 50 15.00 -3.70 10.10
N TRP A 51 16.01 -3.23 10.80
CA TRP A 51 17.11 -4.07 11.27
C TRP A 51 16.65 -5.10 12.29
N LEU A 52 15.87 -4.70 13.30
CA LEU A 52 15.32 -5.59 14.31
C LEU A 52 14.43 -6.68 13.68
N HIS A 53 13.54 -6.28 12.78
CA HIS A 53 12.58 -7.19 12.16
C HIS A 53 13.21 -8.08 11.07
N ASP A 54 13.94 -7.50 10.12
CA ASP A 54 14.42 -8.25 8.94
C ASP A 54 15.74 -8.98 9.19
N ARG A 55 16.60 -8.49 10.10
CA ARG A 55 17.89 -9.15 10.41
C ARG A 55 17.82 -9.97 11.68
N LEU A 56 17.18 -9.46 12.72
CA LEU A 56 17.11 -10.11 14.02
C LEU A 56 15.79 -10.86 14.27
N HIS A 57 14.86 -10.85 13.31
CA HIS A 57 13.59 -11.59 13.38
C HIS A 57 12.75 -11.26 14.62
N VAL A 58 12.92 -10.05 15.17
CA VAL A 58 12.11 -9.54 16.28
C VAL A 58 10.67 -9.32 15.80
N PRO A 59 9.63 -9.73 16.56
CA PRO A 59 8.24 -9.48 16.19
C PRO A 59 7.98 -8.00 15.89
N ILE A 60 7.26 -7.70 14.80
CA ILE A 60 7.10 -6.33 14.29
C ILE A 60 6.59 -5.32 15.33
N VAL A 61 5.67 -5.74 16.20
CA VAL A 61 5.12 -4.88 17.26
C VAL A 61 6.21 -4.52 18.28
N ALA A 62 7.05 -5.48 18.66
CA ALA A 62 8.17 -5.24 19.57
C ALA A 62 9.25 -4.37 18.91
N ALA A 63 9.56 -4.61 17.64
CA ALA A 63 10.50 -3.79 16.88
C ALA A 63 10.04 -2.32 16.79
N ILE A 64 8.74 -2.09 16.53
CA ILE A 64 8.14 -0.75 16.55
C ILE A 64 8.24 -0.11 17.93
N GLY A 65 7.90 -0.85 19.00
CA GLY A 65 7.99 -0.36 20.38
C GLY A 65 9.42 0.05 20.75
N LEU A 66 10.42 -0.79 20.44
CA LEU A 66 11.83 -0.49 20.67
C LEU A 66 12.31 0.72 19.86
N GLY A 67 11.93 0.81 18.57
CA GLY A 67 12.23 1.97 17.75
C GLY A 67 11.63 3.25 18.34
N LEU A 68 10.36 3.21 18.76
CA LEU A 68 9.64 4.35 19.32
C LEU A 68 10.26 4.82 20.65
N GLY A 69 10.63 3.87 21.51
CA GLY A 69 11.38 4.15 22.73
C GLY A 69 12.73 4.79 22.42
N GLY A 70 13.47 4.24 21.47
CA GLY A 70 14.76 4.79 21.00
C GLY A 70 14.64 6.22 20.46
N TYR A 71 13.63 6.50 19.64
CA TYR A 71 13.34 7.86 19.16
C TYR A 71 13.08 8.82 20.33
N SER A 72 12.25 8.40 21.29
CA SER A 72 11.83 9.24 22.41
C SER A 72 13.00 9.57 23.34
N VAL A 73 13.82 8.57 23.68
CA VAL A 73 15.02 8.75 24.51
C VAL A 73 16.05 9.62 23.80
N ALA A 74 16.34 9.35 22.52
CA ALA A 74 17.29 10.14 21.75
C ALA A 74 16.82 11.58 21.57
N GLY A 75 15.53 11.79 21.33
CA GLY A 75 14.91 13.12 21.21
C GLY A 75 14.99 13.90 22.53
N TRP A 76 14.70 13.26 23.65
CA TRP A 76 14.81 13.87 24.98
C TRP A 76 16.26 14.25 25.33
N LEU A 77 17.22 13.34 25.10
CA LEU A 77 18.64 13.63 25.30
C LEU A 77 19.13 14.76 24.39
N ALA A 78 18.68 14.77 23.13
CA ALA A 78 19.05 15.80 22.17
C ALA A 78 18.35 17.14 22.47
N ALA A 79 17.15 17.16 23.04
CA ALA A 79 16.43 18.39 23.38
C ALA A 79 17.22 19.28 24.34
N GLY A 80 17.98 18.68 25.27
CA GLY A 80 18.83 19.43 26.20
C GLY A 80 20.14 19.97 25.61
N VAL A 81 20.57 19.49 24.44
CA VAL A 81 21.89 19.80 23.84
C VAL A 81 21.77 20.33 22.41
N ALA A 82 20.55 20.42 21.87
CA ALA A 82 20.30 20.85 20.51
C ALA A 82 20.79 22.29 20.33
N PRO A 83 21.72 22.55 19.39
CA PRO A 83 22.29 23.88 19.24
C PRO A 83 21.24 24.84 18.69
N SER A 84 21.05 25.96 19.39
CA SER A 84 20.11 27.03 19.01
C SER A 84 20.79 28.10 18.17
N GLY A 85 20.03 28.72 17.26
CA GLY A 85 20.47 29.86 16.45
C GLY A 85 20.61 29.55 14.95
N ASP A 86 20.85 30.62 14.17
CA ASP A 86 20.82 30.56 12.71
C ASP A 86 21.89 29.63 12.11
N GLY A 87 23.13 29.72 12.60
CA GLY A 87 24.24 28.91 12.11
C GLY A 87 23.98 27.40 12.22
N PRO A 88 23.69 26.89 13.44
CA PRO A 88 23.33 25.49 13.63
C PRO A 88 22.11 25.03 12.84
N PHE A 89 21.08 25.88 12.70
CA PHE A 89 19.90 25.59 11.90
C PHE A 89 20.23 25.35 10.42
N TRP A 90 20.95 26.28 9.80
CA TRP A 90 21.32 26.16 8.38
C TRP A 90 22.33 25.04 8.13
N MET A 91 23.21 24.76 9.10
CA MET A 91 24.10 23.60 9.07
C MET A 91 23.29 22.30 9.10
N ALA A 92 22.36 22.13 10.05
CA ALA A 92 21.50 20.96 10.13
C ALA A 92 20.66 20.77 8.85
N THR A 93 20.13 21.88 8.31
CA THR A 93 19.38 21.91 7.05
C THR A 93 20.23 21.39 5.90
N THR A 94 21.46 21.91 5.76
CA THR A 94 22.38 21.51 4.69
C THR A 94 22.76 20.04 4.80
N VAL A 95 23.12 19.59 6.01
CA VAL A 95 23.47 18.18 6.28
C VAL A 95 22.29 17.26 5.98
N ALA A 96 21.08 17.62 6.40
CA ALA A 96 19.88 16.82 6.15
C ALA A 96 19.55 16.71 4.66
N LEU A 97 19.69 17.80 3.90
CA LEU A 97 19.48 17.80 2.44
C LEU A 97 20.53 16.98 1.70
N VAL A 98 21.82 17.14 2.05
CA VAL A 98 22.91 16.35 1.47
C VAL A 98 22.71 14.86 1.76
N THR A 99 22.37 14.53 3.01
CA THR A 99 22.09 13.14 3.43
C THR A 99 20.88 12.58 2.70
N GLY A 100 19.77 13.33 2.62
CA GLY A 100 18.58 12.93 1.87
C GLY A 100 18.86 12.69 0.39
N GLY A 101 19.63 13.58 -0.25
CA GLY A 101 20.06 13.44 -1.64
C GLY A 101 20.98 12.22 -1.86
N TYR A 102 21.92 11.99 -0.95
CA TYR A 102 22.79 10.81 -0.96
C TYR A 102 21.98 9.52 -0.85
N LEU A 103 21.10 9.43 0.15
CA LEU A 103 20.26 8.26 0.39
C LEU A 103 19.29 8.00 -0.77
N LEU A 104 18.70 9.05 -1.36
CA LEU A 104 17.80 8.91 -2.50
C LEU A 104 18.52 8.42 -3.76
N ARG A 105 19.81 8.78 -3.93
CA ARG A 105 20.62 8.30 -5.06
C ARG A 105 21.06 6.85 -4.90
N HIS A 106 21.43 6.43 -3.68
CA HIS A 106 22.00 5.11 -3.43
C HIS A 106 20.94 4.03 -3.14
N ASN A 107 19.76 4.40 -2.63
CA ASN A 107 18.71 3.44 -2.35
C ASN A 107 17.77 3.28 -3.55
N ALA A 108 18.02 2.25 -4.37
CA ALA A 108 17.15 1.92 -5.49
C ALA A 108 15.81 1.31 -5.02
N PRO A 109 14.68 1.68 -5.64
CA PRO A 109 13.40 0.99 -5.45
C PRO A 109 13.51 -0.50 -5.77
N ARG A 110 12.89 -1.34 -4.96
CA ARG A 110 12.83 -2.80 -5.17
C ARG A 110 11.39 -3.24 -5.36
N ALA A 111 11.18 -4.29 -6.15
CA ALA A 111 9.87 -4.94 -6.24
C ALA A 111 9.61 -5.69 -4.93
N GLU A 112 8.66 -5.21 -4.13
CA GLU A 112 8.24 -5.84 -2.88
C GLU A 112 6.77 -6.27 -2.96
N ARG A 113 6.39 -7.29 -2.19
CA ARG A 113 5.04 -7.84 -2.20
C ARG A 113 4.02 -6.77 -1.76
N ALA A 114 3.01 -6.55 -2.59
CA ALA A 114 1.88 -5.71 -2.20
C ALA A 114 1.05 -6.43 -1.14
N HIS A 115 0.89 -5.80 0.03
CA HIS A 115 0.04 -6.32 1.10
C HIS A 115 -1.03 -5.30 1.46
N ARG A 116 -2.29 -5.76 1.54
CA ARG A 116 -3.43 -4.98 2.03
C ARG A 116 -3.95 -5.64 3.30
N THR A 117 -3.86 -4.94 4.41
CA THR A 117 -4.35 -5.42 5.70
C THR A 117 -5.87 -5.51 5.70
N GLN A 118 -6.40 -6.63 6.18
CA GLN A 118 -7.83 -6.85 6.37
C GLN A 118 -8.34 -6.42 7.76
N LEU A 119 -7.44 -6.02 8.67
CA LEU A 119 -7.82 -5.57 10.01
C LEU A 119 -8.78 -4.37 9.93
N PRO A 120 -9.93 -4.45 10.62
CA PRO A 120 -10.89 -3.37 10.68
C PRO A 120 -10.33 -2.07 11.27
N VAL A 121 -10.92 -0.93 10.90
CA VAL A 121 -10.51 0.41 11.37
C VAL A 121 -10.52 0.48 12.90
N TRP A 122 -11.55 -0.08 13.53
CA TRP A 122 -11.75 -0.01 14.97
C TRP A 122 -10.65 -0.72 15.78
N GLN A 123 -9.92 -1.67 15.19
CA GLN A 123 -8.77 -2.30 15.84
C GLN A 123 -7.50 -1.46 15.73
N LYS A 124 -7.41 -0.54 14.77
CA LYS A 124 -6.25 0.36 14.58
C LYS A 124 -6.37 1.63 15.41
N LEU A 125 -7.59 2.08 15.65
CA LEU A 125 -7.86 3.29 16.44
C LEU A 125 -7.22 3.25 17.83
N PRO A 126 -7.29 2.16 18.62
CA PRO A 126 -6.63 2.10 19.93
C PRO A 126 -5.13 2.32 19.85
N VAL A 127 -4.45 1.77 18.83
CA VAL A 127 -3.01 1.95 18.65
C VAL A 127 -2.68 3.39 18.29
N VAL A 128 -3.45 4.01 17.37
CA VAL A 128 -3.29 5.43 17.03
C VAL A 128 -3.52 6.30 18.26
N CYS A 129 -4.59 6.06 19.01
CA CYS A 129 -4.90 6.77 20.25
C CYS A 129 -3.77 6.63 21.27
N LEU A 130 -3.24 5.43 21.48
CA LEU A 130 -2.11 5.19 22.38
C LEU A 130 -0.89 6.04 21.99
N VAL A 131 -0.54 6.05 20.70
CA VAL A 131 0.62 6.81 20.18
C VAL A 131 0.38 8.32 20.28
N VAL A 132 -0.84 8.80 19.99
CA VAL A 132 -1.24 10.21 20.17
C VAL A 132 -1.17 10.60 21.65
N SER A 133 -1.71 9.78 22.55
CA SER A 133 -1.65 10.01 24.00
C SER A 133 -0.21 10.06 24.50
N LEU A 134 0.65 9.14 24.04
CA LEU A 134 2.07 9.16 24.35
C LEU A 134 2.73 10.46 23.87
N LEU A 135 2.44 10.91 22.65
CA LEU A 135 2.95 12.19 22.14
C LEU A 135 2.47 13.37 22.99
N ILE A 136 1.19 13.40 23.38
CA ILE A 136 0.66 14.47 24.24
C ILE A 136 1.40 14.54 25.58
N LEU A 137 1.78 13.40 26.15
CA LEU A 137 2.55 13.33 27.40
C LEU A 137 4.00 13.76 27.23
N LEU A 138 4.62 13.47 26.08
CA LEU A 138 6.04 13.71 25.83
C LEU A 138 6.34 15.03 25.10
N LYS A 139 5.33 15.72 24.56
CA LYS A 139 5.58 16.87 23.66
C LYS A 139 6.34 18.01 24.33
N SER A 140 6.15 18.23 25.64
CA SER A 140 6.90 19.26 26.40
C SER A 140 8.37 18.89 26.53
N GLU A 141 8.66 17.62 26.77
CA GLU A 141 10.00 17.08 26.95
C GLU A 141 10.78 16.99 25.63
N LEU A 142 10.07 16.72 24.52
CA LEU A 142 10.67 16.56 23.20
C LEU A 142 10.87 17.90 22.47
N GLY A 143 10.16 18.97 22.84
CA GLY A 143 10.25 20.28 22.19
C GLY A 143 10.14 20.18 20.66
N GLY A 144 11.14 20.71 19.94
CA GLY A 144 11.20 20.66 18.48
C GLY A 144 11.21 19.24 17.88
N PHE A 145 11.66 18.23 18.63
CA PHE A 145 11.64 16.82 18.19
C PHE A 145 10.24 16.19 18.19
N ALA A 146 9.27 16.80 18.89
CA ALA A 146 7.89 16.32 18.90
C ALA A 146 7.24 16.43 17.51
N ALA A 147 7.62 17.44 16.71
CA ALA A 147 6.97 17.74 15.43
C ALA A 147 7.06 16.58 14.41
N LEU A 148 8.12 15.78 14.45
CA LEU A 148 8.31 14.62 13.56
C LEU A 148 8.25 13.29 14.31
N PHE A 149 7.60 13.29 15.47
CA PHE A 149 7.30 12.08 16.20
C PHE A 149 6.60 11.08 15.27
N PRO A 150 6.98 9.78 15.27
CA PRO A 150 6.60 8.81 14.24
C PRO A 150 5.14 8.33 14.33
N LEU A 151 4.17 9.24 14.46
CA LEU A 151 2.75 8.96 14.64
C LEU A 151 2.18 8.09 13.50
N VAL A 152 2.37 8.54 12.27
CA VAL A 152 1.89 7.82 11.08
C VAL A 152 2.81 6.63 10.75
N SER A 153 4.09 6.74 11.10
CA SER A 153 5.10 5.71 10.86
C SER A 153 4.91 4.48 11.75
N VAL A 154 4.31 4.58 12.94
CA VAL A 154 3.96 3.42 13.77
C VAL A 154 2.96 2.51 13.05
N VAL A 155 1.83 3.08 12.62
CA VAL A 155 0.82 2.33 11.86
C VAL A 155 1.36 1.94 10.48
N GLY A 156 2.08 2.84 9.82
CA GLY A 156 2.74 2.60 8.54
C GLY A 156 3.65 1.38 8.58
N ALA A 157 4.55 1.29 9.56
CA ALA A 157 5.51 0.19 9.71
C ALA A 157 4.81 -1.16 9.90
N TYR A 158 3.75 -1.20 10.70
CA TYR A 158 2.95 -2.41 10.89
C TYR A 158 2.25 -2.85 9.59
N GLU A 159 1.66 -1.88 8.88
CA GLU A 159 0.94 -2.09 7.63
C GLU A 159 1.86 -2.48 6.46
N THR A 160 3.12 -2.00 6.48
CA THR A 160 4.15 -2.28 5.47
C THR A 160 5.20 -3.26 5.97
N ARG A 161 4.87 -4.13 6.94
CA ARG A 161 5.81 -5.13 7.49
C ARG A 161 6.40 -6.09 6.46
N HIS A 162 5.74 -6.24 5.31
CA HIS A 162 6.20 -7.04 4.16
C HIS A 162 6.90 -6.21 3.08
N SER A 163 7.06 -4.90 3.29
CA SER A 163 7.66 -3.93 2.38
C SER A 163 8.38 -2.78 3.12
N LEU A 164 9.12 -3.13 4.18
CA LEU A 164 9.82 -2.18 5.04
C LEU A 164 10.95 -1.44 4.30
N TRP A 165 11.50 -2.01 3.22
CA TRP A 165 12.46 -1.30 2.37
C TRP A 165 11.80 -0.10 1.67
N THR A 166 10.63 -0.31 1.07
CA THR A 166 9.86 0.76 0.43
C THR A 166 9.49 1.84 1.44
N MET A 167 9.16 1.46 2.68
CA MET A 167 8.93 2.43 3.74
C MET A 167 10.18 3.24 4.08
N SER A 168 11.36 2.61 4.09
CA SER A 168 12.64 3.28 4.33
C SER A 168 12.98 4.32 3.24
N LEU A 169 12.52 4.12 1.99
CA LEU A 169 12.64 5.09 0.90
C LEU A 169 11.75 6.33 1.06
N THR A 170 10.81 6.28 2.00
CA THR A 170 9.96 7.44 2.33
C THR A 170 10.74 8.50 3.09
N ILE A 171 11.77 8.11 3.87
CA ILE A 171 12.54 9.07 4.68
C ILE A 171 13.40 10.02 3.83
N PRO A 172 14.18 9.57 2.84
CA PRO A 172 14.91 10.50 1.96
C PRO A 172 13.99 11.50 1.24
N MET A 173 12.78 11.06 0.87
CA MET A 173 11.75 11.95 0.31
C MET A 173 11.29 12.99 1.33
N LEU A 174 11.02 12.58 2.57
CA LEU A 174 10.69 13.49 3.66
C LEU A 174 11.84 14.47 3.93
N MET A 175 13.10 14.03 3.96
CA MET A 175 14.25 14.93 4.14
C MET A 175 14.31 16.00 3.05
N LEU A 176 14.13 15.62 1.78
CA LEU A 176 14.21 16.56 0.66
C LEU A 176 12.98 17.48 0.51
N THR A 177 11.90 17.23 1.25
CA THR A 177 10.64 17.98 1.11
C THR A 177 10.22 18.70 2.40
N MET A 178 10.35 18.05 3.56
CA MET A 178 10.13 18.66 4.88
C MET A 178 11.21 19.69 5.21
N VAL A 179 12.48 19.42 4.93
CA VAL A 179 13.57 20.34 5.32
C VAL A 179 13.44 21.69 4.61
N PRO A 180 13.15 21.78 3.30
CA PRO A 180 12.85 23.06 2.65
C PRO A 180 11.60 23.76 3.21
N LEU A 181 10.54 22.99 3.53
CA LEU A 181 9.35 23.54 4.20
C LEU A 181 9.73 24.22 5.52
N MET A 182 10.56 23.55 6.31
CA MET A 182 11.00 24.03 7.62
C MET A 182 11.97 25.21 7.50
N ALA A 183 12.85 25.21 6.50
CA ALA A 183 13.72 26.34 6.19
C ALA A 183 12.93 27.61 5.83
N VAL A 184 11.87 27.47 5.03
CA VAL A 184 10.99 28.59 4.67
C VAL A 184 10.19 29.05 5.88
N ALA A 185 9.64 28.12 6.66
CA ALA A 185 8.94 28.45 7.89
C ALA A 185 9.87 29.18 8.88
N TYR A 186 11.11 28.72 9.04
CA TYR A 186 12.13 29.36 9.86
C TYR A 186 12.48 30.78 9.41
N ALA A 187 12.65 30.99 8.10
CA ALA A 187 13.01 32.29 7.55
C ALA A 187 11.86 33.31 7.62
N THR A 188 10.61 32.85 7.61
CA THR A 188 9.42 33.72 7.52
C THR A 188 8.63 33.84 8.81
N GLN A 189 8.86 32.98 9.81
CA GLN A 189 8.14 33.00 11.09
C GLN A 189 8.31 34.29 11.88
N SER A 190 9.41 35.03 11.69
CA SER A 190 9.64 36.33 12.33
C SER A 190 8.67 37.42 11.86
N TRP A 191 8.14 37.30 10.64
CA TRP A 191 7.22 38.29 10.05
C TRP A 191 5.77 37.79 10.02
N LEU A 192 5.57 36.50 9.73
CA LEU A 192 4.24 35.90 9.52
C LEU A 192 3.74 35.09 10.72
N GLY A 193 4.55 34.96 11.76
CA GLY A 193 4.36 34.00 12.83
C GLY A 193 4.53 32.55 12.35
N LEU A 194 4.46 31.61 13.29
CA LEU A 194 4.63 30.18 13.00
C LEU A 194 3.61 29.66 11.97
N GLY A 195 2.34 30.03 12.13
CA GLY A 195 1.26 29.58 11.23
C GLY A 195 1.44 30.08 9.80
N GLY A 196 1.75 31.36 9.61
CA GLY A 196 2.00 31.92 8.28
C GLY A 196 3.28 31.39 7.64
N GLY A 197 4.34 31.17 8.44
CA GLY A 197 5.56 30.54 7.96
C GLY A 197 5.36 29.09 7.50
N LEU A 198 4.55 28.31 8.22
CA LEU A 198 4.18 26.95 7.79
C LEU A 198 3.34 26.95 6.50
N LEU A 199 2.45 27.92 6.30
CA LEU A 199 1.69 28.06 5.06
C LEU A 199 2.61 28.36 3.86
N ALA A 200 3.57 29.28 4.03
CA ALA A 200 4.59 29.54 3.02
C ALA A 200 5.44 28.29 2.74
N GLY A 201 5.83 27.57 3.79
CA GLY A 201 6.54 26.30 3.68
C GLY A 201 5.76 25.22 2.93
N TRP A 202 4.43 25.15 3.09
CA TRP A 202 3.56 24.22 2.34
C TRP A 202 3.59 24.47 0.83
N ALA A 203 3.64 25.73 0.40
CA ALA A 203 3.76 26.07 -1.02
C ALA A 203 5.08 25.51 -1.61
N VAL A 204 6.19 25.71 -0.90
CA VAL A 204 7.51 25.18 -1.31
C VAL A 204 7.53 23.66 -1.25
N PHE A 205 6.93 23.05 -0.23
CA PHE A 205 6.76 21.60 -0.15
C PHE A 205 6.08 21.07 -1.40
N LEU A 206 4.93 21.61 -1.82
CA LEU A 206 4.21 21.12 -3.00
C LEU A 206 5.02 21.29 -4.29
N VAL A 207 5.72 22.41 -4.45
CA VAL A 207 6.59 22.68 -5.60
C VAL A 207 7.71 21.65 -5.74
N ILE A 208 8.31 21.21 -4.63
CA ILE A 208 9.39 20.21 -4.64
C ILE A 208 8.82 18.79 -4.67
N TYR A 209 7.78 18.54 -3.90
CA TYR A 209 7.19 17.22 -3.70
C TYR A 209 6.60 16.65 -4.99
N LEU A 210 5.88 17.44 -5.78
CA LEU A 210 5.26 16.97 -7.02
C LEU A 210 6.27 16.46 -8.06
N PRO A 211 7.30 17.22 -8.47
CA PRO A 211 8.30 16.72 -9.42
C PRO A 211 9.14 15.60 -8.83
N LEU A 212 9.50 15.65 -7.54
CA LEU A 212 10.30 14.61 -6.90
C LEU A 212 9.54 13.29 -6.83
N THR A 213 8.25 13.33 -6.50
CA THR A 213 7.39 12.14 -6.49
C THR A 213 7.22 11.57 -7.90
N ARG A 214 7.01 12.43 -8.91
CA ARG A 214 6.96 11.99 -10.32
C ARG A 214 8.28 11.34 -10.77
N TRP A 215 9.41 11.93 -10.39
CA TRP A 215 10.74 11.38 -10.69
C TRP A 215 10.98 10.05 -9.98
N GLN A 216 10.61 9.96 -8.70
CA GLN A 216 10.73 8.72 -7.93
C GLN A 216 9.87 7.63 -8.55
N TRP A 217 8.64 7.95 -8.98
CA TRP A 217 7.74 7.03 -9.65
C TRP A 217 8.28 6.51 -10.98
N ARG A 218 9.04 7.32 -11.73
CA ARG A 218 9.75 6.88 -12.94
C ARG A 218 10.90 5.91 -12.65
N ARG A 219 11.53 6.01 -11.47
CA ARG A 219 12.63 5.13 -11.04
C ARG A 219 12.18 3.82 -10.44
N TRP A 220 10.92 3.72 -10.00
CA TRP A 220 10.39 2.45 -9.58
C TRP A 220 10.42 1.52 -10.79
N PRO A 221 10.94 0.29 -10.67
CA PRO A 221 10.84 -0.65 -11.76
C PRO A 221 9.36 -0.68 -12.13
N PRO A 222 9.00 -0.45 -13.40
CA PRO A 222 7.67 -0.79 -13.82
C PRO A 222 7.44 -2.25 -13.41
N PRO A 223 6.21 -2.66 -13.05
CA PRO A 223 5.93 -4.10 -12.93
C PRO A 223 6.52 -4.75 -14.19
N LEU A 224 7.21 -5.90 -14.08
CA LEU A 224 8.03 -6.48 -15.16
C LEU A 224 7.40 -6.42 -16.57
N ALA A 225 6.06 -6.39 -16.65
CA ALA A 225 5.24 -6.05 -17.81
C ALA A 225 5.58 -4.73 -18.56
N ALA A 226 6.02 -3.65 -17.89
CA ALA A 226 6.22 -2.33 -18.52
C ALA A 226 7.68 -2.01 -18.89
N VAL A 227 8.68 -2.83 -18.51
CA VAL A 227 10.05 -2.72 -19.08
C VAL A 227 10.08 -3.30 -20.50
N LEU A 228 9.25 -4.30 -20.79
CA LEU A 228 9.15 -4.92 -22.12
C LEU A 228 8.45 -4.03 -23.17
N LEU A 229 7.71 -3.00 -22.75
CA LEU A 229 6.81 -2.21 -23.60
C LEU A 229 7.47 -0.99 -24.29
N ILE A 230 8.72 -0.65 -23.97
CA ILE A 230 9.40 0.53 -24.52
C ILE A 230 10.44 0.16 -25.59
N ALA A 231 10.82 -1.12 -25.71
CA ALA A 231 11.97 -1.51 -26.52
C ALA A 231 11.66 -1.92 -27.98
N LEU A 232 10.43 -2.28 -28.36
CA LEU A 232 10.11 -2.75 -29.72
C LEU A 232 8.66 -2.34 -30.03
N LEU A 233 8.41 -1.45 -31.00
CA LEU A 233 7.96 -1.80 -32.37
C LEU A 233 6.67 -2.63 -32.42
N PRO A 234 5.78 -2.41 -33.42
CA PRO A 234 4.43 -2.94 -33.40
C PRO A 234 4.49 -4.47 -33.53
N ALA A 235 4.20 -5.16 -32.44
CA ALA A 235 3.83 -6.56 -32.47
C ALA A 235 2.46 -6.66 -31.81
N VAL A 236 1.50 -7.15 -32.59
CA VAL A 236 0.22 -7.63 -32.10
C VAL A 236 0.52 -8.69 -31.04
N ALA A 237 0.47 -8.31 -29.76
CA ALA A 237 0.52 -9.26 -28.66
C ALA A 237 -0.88 -9.88 -28.55
N SER A 238 -1.06 -11.04 -29.19
CA SER A 238 -2.03 -12.02 -28.71
C SER A 238 -1.54 -12.45 -27.33
N ALA A 239 -2.35 -12.32 -26.28
CA ALA A 239 -2.05 -13.09 -25.09
C ALA A 239 -2.23 -14.57 -25.45
N ASP A 240 -1.44 -15.45 -24.84
CA ASP A 240 -1.63 -16.88 -25.04
C ASP A 240 -3.03 -17.26 -24.51
N PRO A 241 -3.87 -17.97 -25.29
CA PRO A 241 -5.20 -18.36 -24.87
C PRO A 241 -5.13 -19.14 -23.56
N LEU A 242 -5.76 -18.62 -22.51
CA LEU A 242 -5.83 -19.27 -21.20
C LEU A 242 -6.99 -20.28 -21.21
N HIS A 243 -6.73 -21.51 -20.76
CA HIS A 243 -7.80 -22.49 -20.49
C HIS A 243 -8.52 -22.21 -19.17
N ALA A 244 -7.88 -21.46 -18.27
CA ALA A 244 -8.40 -21.14 -16.94
C ALA A 244 -7.88 -19.81 -16.40
N ILE A 245 -8.63 -19.18 -15.50
CA ILE A 245 -8.22 -17.98 -14.76
C ILE A 245 -8.38 -18.24 -13.26
N GLY A 246 -7.29 -18.09 -12.52
CA GLY A 246 -7.29 -18.00 -11.06
C GLY A 246 -7.20 -16.54 -10.61
N ILE A 247 -7.96 -16.15 -9.58
CA ILE A 247 -7.87 -14.77 -9.05
C ILE A 247 -6.45 -14.45 -8.56
N HIS A 248 -5.72 -15.45 -8.07
CA HIS A 248 -4.33 -15.35 -7.58
C HIS A 248 -3.27 -15.78 -8.62
N GLY A 249 -3.66 -16.03 -9.88
CA GLY A 249 -2.76 -16.41 -10.97
C GLY A 249 -2.54 -17.92 -11.09
N ASP A 250 -2.41 -18.63 -9.97
CA ASP A 250 -2.23 -20.08 -9.97
C ASP A 250 -3.58 -20.81 -10.07
N VAL A 251 -3.62 -21.86 -10.89
CA VAL A 251 -4.77 -22.78 -11.07
C VAL A 251 -4.30 -24.22 -10.88
N LYS A 252 -5.11 -25.05 -10.23
CA LYS A 252 -4.76 -26.43 -9.91
C LYS A 252 -4.66 -27.33 -11.15
N TYR A 253 -5.60 -27.19 -12.09
CA TYR A 253 -5.71 -28.08 -13.24
C TYR A 253 -4.99 -27.47 -14.46
N GLY A 254 -4.02 -28.21 -15.03
CA GLY A 254 -3.33 -27.83 -16.26
C GLY A 254 -4.23 -27.90 -17.50
N PRO A 255 -3.77 -27.41 -18.67
CA PRO A 255 -4.60 -27.34 -19.89
C PRO A 255 -5.07 -28.70 -20.41
N ASP A 256 -4.33 -29.77 -20.11
CA ASP A 256 -4.61 -31.13 -20.59
C ASP A 256 -5.45 -31.97 -19.61
N PHE A 257 -5.98 -31.36 -18.53
CA PHE A 257 -6.83 -32.09 -17.58
C PHE A 257 -8.12 -32.57 -18.26
N THR A 258 -8.56 -33.79 -17.94
CA THR A 258 -9.74 -34.40 -18.56
C THR A 258 -11.00 -34.28 -17.70
N HIS A 259 -10.84 -34.13 -16.38
CA HIS A 259 -11.92 -34.04 -15.40
C HIS A 259 -11.42 -33.40 -14.10
N PHE A 260 -12.32 -32.83 -13.30
CA PHE A 260 -11.96 -32.37 -11.97
C PHE A 260 -11.74 -33.57 -11.03
N GLU A 261 -10.80 -33.49 -10.09
CA GLU A 261 -10.42 -34.60 -9.20
C GLU A 261 -11.59 -35.08 -8.32
N TYR A 262 -12.53 -34.21 -8.01
CA TYR A 262 -13.72 -34.55 -7.21
C TYR A 262 -14.85 -35.19 -8.04
N THR A 263 -14.60 -35.53 -9.31
CA THR A 263 -15.58 -36.16 -10.19
C THR A 263 -15.19 -37.61 -10.51
N ASN A 264 -16.19 -38.47 -10.68
CA ASN A 264 -15.99 -39.82 -11.17
C ASN A 264 -16.17 -39.84 -12.70
N PRO A 265 -15.10 -39.99 -13.51
CA PRO A 265 -15.21 -40.04 -14.96
C PRO A 265 -16.03 -41.25 -15.46
N ASP A 266 -16.03 -42.34 -14.68
CA ASP A 266 -16.74 -43.59 -14.97
C ASP A 266 -18.16 -43.63 -14.39
N ALA A 267 -18.71 -42.46 -14.01
CA ALA A 267 -20.06 -42.37 -13.46
C ALA A 267 -21.10 -42.96 -14.45
N PRO A 268 -21.92 -43.96 -14.03
CA PRO A 268 -22.95 -44.56 -14.87
C PRO A 268 -23.87 -43.50 -15.49
N LYS A 269 -24.18 -43.65 -16.78
CA LYS A 269 -25.09 -42.74 -17.50
C LYS A 269 -26.49 -43.34 -17.60
N GLY A 270 -27.52 -42.55 -17.31
CA GLY A 270 -28.92 -42.95 -17.36
C GLY A 270 -29.59 -43.02 -15.97
N GLY A 271 -30.88 -43.38 -15.96
CA GLY A 271 -31.72 -43.41 -14.75
C GLY A 271 -32.49 -42.11 -14.48
N GLU A 272 -33.30 -42.11 -13.43
CA GLU A 272 -34.08 -40.95 -12.96
C GLU A 272 -33.62 -40.56 -11.55
N ALA A 273 -33.29 -39.29 -11.35
CA ALA A 273 -33.04 -38.71 -10.03
C ALA A 273 -34.24 -37.85 -9.61
N ARG A 274 -34.88 -38.21 -8.50
CA ARG A 274 -36.01 -37.44 -7.94
C ARG A 274 -35.55 -36.66 -6.72
N LEU A 275 -35.48 -35.33 -6.86
CA LEU A 275 -35.03 -34.41 -5.82
C LEU A 275 -36.24 -33.66 -5.24
N ALA A 276 -36.29 -33.53 -3.91
CA ALA A 276 -37.32 -32.76 -3.21
C ALA A 276 -36.81 -31.36 -2.88
N VAL A 277 -37.69 -30.35 -3.00
CA VAL A 277 -37.42 -28.96 -2.61
C VAL A 277 -38.59 -28.45 -1.78
N VAL A 278 -38.29 -27.72 -0.71
CA VAL A 278 -39.31 -27.10 0.14
C VAL A 278 -39.73 -25.76 -0.46
N GLY A 279 -41.03 -25.57 -0.68
CA GLY A 279 -41.60 -24.31 -1.20
C GLY A 279 -42.50 -24.52 -2.41
N THR A 280 -42.78 -23.44 -3.13
CA THR A 280 -43.49 -23.43 -4.42
C THR A 280 -42.73 -22.54 -5.41
N PHE A 281 -43.15 -22.54 -6.68
CA PHE A 281 -42.65 -21.62 -7.69
C PHE A 281 -43.81 -20.97 -8.45
N ASP A 282 -43.56 -19.79 -9.01
CA ASP A 282 -44.49 -19.08 -9.88
C ASP A 282 -43.83 -18.59 -11.19
N SER A 283 -42.54 -18.90 -11.40
CA SER A 283 -41.78 -18.53 -12.60
C SER A 283 -40.74 -19.59 -12.99
N LEU A 284 -40.48 -19.71 -14.30
CA LEU A 284 -39.40 -20.53 -14.87
C LEU A 284 -38.15 -19.72 -15.24
N ASN A 285 -38.18 -18.39 -15.09
CA ASN A 285 -37.02 -17.53 -15.33
C ASN A 285 -36.26 -17.30 -14.01
N PRO A 286 -35.01 -17.78 -13.86
CA PRO A 286 -34.23 -17.61 -12.63
C PRO A 286 -33.61 -16.22 -12.46
N PHE A 287 -33.75 -15.31 -13.44
CA PHE A 287 -33.12 -13.98 -13.44
C PHE A 287 -34.09 -12.83 -13.13
N ILE A 288 -35.25 -13.14 -12.53
CA ILE A 288 -36.28 -12.16 -12.15
C ILE A 288 -35.98 -11.47 -10.81
N LEU A 289 -36.39 -10.21 -10.68
CA LEU A 289 -36.28 -9.45 -9.42
C LEU A 289 -37.39 -9.80 -8.40
N LYS A 290 -38.56 -10.26 -8.88
CA LYS A 290 -39.74 -10.54 -8.05
C LYS A 290 -40.44 -11.81 -8.54
N GLY A 291 -40.78 -12.69 -7.60
CA GLY A 291 -41.34 -14.03 -7.84
C GLY A 291 -40.43 -15.11 -7.27
N VAL A 292 -40.83 -16.37 -7.38
CA VAL A 292 -40.07 -17.54 -6.94
C VAL A 292 -39.79 -18.44 -8.14
N SER A 293 -38.51 -18.55 -8.51
CA SER A 293 -38.06 -19.38 -9.62
C SER A 293 -38.12 -20.87 -9.25
N ALA A 294 -38.56 -21.71 -10.20
CA ALA A 294 -38.55 -23.15 -10.04
C ALA A 294 -37.12 -23.68 -9.82
N ALA A 295 -36.98 -24.59 -8.85
CA ALA A 295 -35.71 -25.23 -8.56
C ALA A 295 -35.18 -26.02 -9.77
N GLY A 296 -33.87 -25.96 -9.99
CA GLY A 296 -33.22 -26.65 -11.09
C GLY A 296 -33.29 -25.94 -12.45
N THR A 297 -34.05 -24.85 -12.58
CA THR A 297 -34.08 -24.04 -13.82
C THR A 297 -32.71 -23.48 -14.21
N THR A 298 -31.75 -23.35 -13.30
CA THR A 298 -30.39 -22.95 -13.66
C THR A 298 -29.63 -24.02 -14.46
N MET A 299 -30.07 -25.29 -14.43
CA MET A 299 -29.41 -26.39 -15.16
C MET A 299 -29.61 -26.34 -16.68
N ILE A 300 -30.63 -25.61 -17.16
CA ILE A 300 -30.84 -25.38 -18.60
C ILE A 300 -30.03 -24.19 -19.15
N TYR A 301 -29.38 -23.42 -18.27
CA TYR A 301 -28.50 -22.31 -18.66
C TYR A 301 -27.04 -22.71 -18.54
N THR A 302 -26.23 -22.20 -19.45
CA THR A 302 -24.80 -22.49 -19.49
C THR A 302 -23.98 -21.20 -19.30
N ARG A 303 -22.91 -21.30 -18.50
CA ARG A 303 -21.93 -20.22 -18.29
C ARG A 303 -20.77 -20.32 -19.29
N LEU A 304 -20.08 -19.19 -19.52
CA LEU A 304 -18.86 -19.14 -20.32
C LEU A 304 -17.74 -19.99 -19.71
N CYS A 305 -17.60 -19.94 -18.39
CA CYS A 305 -16.64 -20.69 -17.60
C CYS A 305 -17.33 -21.48 -16.48
N SER A 306 -16.64 -22.50 -15.98
CA SER A 306 -17.04 -23.32 -14.85
C SER A 306 -16.07 -23.17 -13.69
N LYS A 307 -16.61 -22.98 -12.50
CA LYS A 307 -15.83 -22.85 -11.27
C LYS A 307 -15.41 -24.24 -10.76
N ALA A 308 -14.14 -24.42 -10.41
CA ALA A 308 -13.71 -25.59 -9.65
C ALA A 308 -14.12 -25.46 -8.17
N GLN A 309 -14.73 -26.51 -7.61
CA GLN A 309 -15.24 -26.51 -6.24
C GLN A 309 -14.16 -26.75 -5.18
N ASP A 310 -13.03 -27.31 -5.58
CA ASP A 310 -11.87 -27.60 -4.74
C ASP A 310 -10.80 -26.49 -4.80
N GLU A 311 -11.12 -25.36 -5.42
CA GLU A 311 -10.30 -24.17 -5.46
C GLU A 311 -11.07 -22.94 -4.93
N PRO A 312 -10.39 -21.98 -4.26
CA PRO A 312 -11.07 -20.81 -3.70
C PRO A 312 -11.83 -19.99 -4.75
N LEU A 313 -11.11 -19.58 -5.82
CA LEU A 313 -11.59 -18.69 -6.87
C LEU A 313 -10.83 -18.94 -8.19
N SER A 314 -11.27 -19.96 -8.93
CA SER A 314 -10.82 -20.29 -10.28
C SER A 314 -12.01 -20.49 -11.22
N GLU A 315 -11.82 -20.20 -12.50
CA GLU A 315 -12.80 -20.38 -13.58
C GLU A 315 -12.09 -21.08 -14.76
N TYR A 316 -12.61 -22.23 -15.19
CA TYR A 316 -12.10 -23.03 -16.31
C TYR A 316 -13.03 -22.90 -17.52
N GLY A 317 -12.47 -22.95 -18.73
CA GLY A 317 -13.24 -22.87 -19.96
C GLY A 317 -14.38 -23.89 -20.02
N HIS A 318 -15.62 -23.40 -20.19
CA HIS A 318 -16.82 -24.22 -20.34
C HIS A 318 -17.42 -24.02 -21.74
N LEU A 319 -18.37 -23.08 -21.90
CA LEU A 319 -18.88 -22.71 -23.23
C LEU A 319 -17.80 -22.00 -24.05
N ALA A 320 -16.95 -21.21 -23.39
CA ALA A 320 -15.71 -20.72 -23.95
C ALA A 320 -14.63 -21.79 -23.76
N HIS A 321 -13.98 -22.22 -24.85
CA HIS A 321 -12.87 -23.18 -24.75
C HIS A 321 -11.57 -22.51 -24.29
N SER A 322 -11.43 -21.21 -24.54
CA SER A 322 -10.30 -20.40 -24.10
C SER A 322 -10.74 -18.96 -23.85
N MET A 323 -9.89 -18.23 -23.15
CA MET A 323 -10.10 -16.83 -22.83
C MET A 323 -8.78 -16.06 -22.85
N ASP A 324 -8.84 -14.80 -23.24
CA ASP A 324 -7.71 -13.86 -23.22
C ASP A 324 -8.07 -12.72 -22.27
N LEU A 325 -7.36 -12.64 -21.15
CA LEU A 325 -7.53 -11.59 -20.14
C LEU A 325 -6.41 -10.56 -20.30
N ALA A 326 -6.77 -9.30 -20.53
CA ALA A 326 -5.79 -8.23 -20.61
C ALA A 326 -4.92 -8.16 -19.34
N PRO A 327 -3.61 -7.89 -19.44
CA PRO A 327 -2.70 -7.86 -18.29
C PRO A 327 -3.12 -6.90 -17.16
N ASP A 328 -3.85 -5.84 -17.50
CA ASP A 328 -4.40 -4.86 -16.55
C ASP A 328 -5.84 -5.19 -16.08
N ARG A 329 -6.40 -6.31 -16.55
CA ARG A 329 -7.77 -6.79 -16.33
C ARG A 329 -8.87 -5.83 -16.82
N SER A 330 -8.55 -4.89 -17.72
CA SER A 330 -9.51 -3.92 -18.25
C SER A 330 -10.48 -4.51 -19.28
N SER A 331 -10.09 -5.62 -19.92
CA SER A 331 -10.91 -6.35 -20.88
C SER A 331 -10.66 -7.86 -20.78
N ILE A 332 -11.63 -8.64 -21.27
CA ILE A 332 -11.52 -10.08 -21.44
C ILE A 332 -12.22 -10.48 -22.74
N THR A 333 -11.57 -11.34 -23.51
CA THR A 333 -12.10 -11.94 -24.74
C THR A 333 -12.36 -13.42 -24.49
N PHE A 334 -13.55 -13.91 -24.86
CA PHE A 334 -13.92 -15.32 -24.73
C PHE A 334 -14.01 -15.95 -26.12
N PHE A 335 -13.36 -17.11 -26.29
CA PHE A 335 -13.43 -17.87 -27.54
C PHE A 335 -14.40 -19.04 -27.34
N LEU A 336 -15.57 -18.96 -27.97
CA LEU A 336 -16.62 -19.97 -27.84
C LEU A 336 -16.22 -21.29 -28.51
N ARG A 337 -16.75 -22.40 -27.99
CA ARG A 337 -16.66 -23.71 -28.65
C ARG A 337 -17.46 -23.69 -29.95
N PRO A 338 -16.90 -24.09 -31.10
CA PRO A 338 -17.66 -24.15 -32.35
C PRO A 338 -18.79 -25.20 -32.31
N GLU A 339 -18.72 -26.18 -31.41
CA GLU A 339 -19.76 -27.20 -31.20
C GLU A 339 -20.94 -26.70 -30.35
N ALA A 340 -20.83 -25.50 -29.76
CA ALA A 340 -21.85 -24.94 -28.89
C ALA A 340 -23.15 -24.67 -29.66
N ARG A 341 -24.26 -25.22 -29.16
CA ARG A 341 -25.60 -25.03 -29.71
C ARG A 341 -26.64 -24.99 -28.60
N TRP A 342 -27.77 -24.37 -28.88
CA TRP A 342 -28.95 -24.45 -28.04
C TRP A 342 -29.59 -25.85 -28.15
N HIS A 343 -30.38 -26.22 -27.14
CA HIS A 343 -31.04 -27.52 -27.06
C HIS A 343 -32.24 -27.65 -28.01
#